data_AF-A0A4Z0BWA3-F1
#
_entry.id   AF-A0A4Z0BWA3-F1
#
_cell.length_a   1.000
_cell.length_b   1.000
_cell.length_c   1.000
_cell.angle_alpha   90.00
_cell.angle_beta   90.00
_cell.angle_gamma   90.00
#
_symmetry.space_group_name_H-M   'P 1'
#
loop_
_entity.id
_entity.type
_entity.pdbx_description
1 polymer ?
#
loop_
_entity_poly.entity_id
_entity_poly.type
_entity_poly.pdbx_seq_one_letter_code
_entity_poly.pdbx_strand_id
1 'polypeptide(L)'
;MQELVELLPRLKLDAAGEPDVRATDPEVLSAIAEHAAASAAAINLGLSAVGSLMAYAAPQCEDRAINSDAVEALGWLFAELGATTALFVRLAATCKQVQVGVHG
;
A
#
# COMPACT_ATOMS: atom_id res chain seq x y z
N MET A 1 7.34 -4.96 1.97
CA MET A 1 5.97 -5.26 2.47
C MET A 1 6.00 -6.26 3.61
N GLN A 2 6.81 -7.32 3.50
CA GLN A 2 6.98 -8.26 4.60
C GLN A 2 7.37 -7.55 5.91
N GLU A 3 8.34 -6.62 5.85
CA GLU A 3 8.80 -5.88 7.03
C GLU A 3 7.68 -5.03 7.66
N LEU A 4 6.84 -4.41 6.82
CA LEU A 4 5.67 -3.68 7.29
C LEU A 4 4.73 -4.62 8.07
N VAL A 5 4.40 -5.78 7.50
CA VAL A 5 3.48 -6.75 8.13
C VAL A 5 4.04 -7.27 9.45
N GLU A 6 5.35 -7.50 9.54
CA GLU A 6 6.02 -7.90 10.78
C GLU A 6 5.98 -6.81 11.87
N LEU A 7 5.97 -5.54 11.47
CA LEU A 7 5.92 -4.40 12.38
C LEU A 7 4.49 -4.04 12.85
N LEU A 8 3.45 -4.31 12.05
CA LEU A 8 2.07 -3.94 12.37
C LEU A 8 1.60 -4.42 13.77
N PRO A 9 1.91 -5.64 14.26
CA PRO A 9 1.55 -6.07 15.62
C PRO A 9 2.15 -5.22 16.74
N ARG A 10 3.20 -4.44 16.45
CA ARG A 10 3.85 -3.55 17.41
C ARG A 10 3.21 -2.16 17.46
N LEU A 11 2.38 -1.82 16.48
CA LEU A 11 1.63 -0.56 16.45
C LEU A 11 0.52 -0.61 17.50
N LYS A 12 0.51 0.35 18.43
CA LYS A 12 -0.60 0.51 19.36
C LYS A 12 -1.76 1.20 18.65
N LEU A 13 -2.98 0.83 19.02
CA LEU A 13 -4.21 1.44 18.52
C LEU A 13 -4.92 2.13 19.67
N ASP A 14 -5.58 3.25 19.37
CA ASP A 14 -6.43 3.95 20.31
C ASP A 14 -7.81 3.29 20.45
N ALA A 15 -8.71 3.90 21.24
CA ALA A 15 -10.06 3.39 21.44
C ALA A 15 -10.94 3.40 20.18
N ALA A 16 -10.57 4.15 19.15
CA ALA A 16 -11.22 4.16 17.85
C ALA A 16 -10.63 3.13 16.87
N GLY A 17 -9.56 2.42 17.27
CA GLY A 17 -8.85 1.48 16.41
C GLY A 17 -7.87 2.17 15.45
N GLU A 18 -7.58 3.45 15.66
CA GLU A 18 -6.63 4.21 14.85
C GLU A 18 -5.21 4.14 15.46
N PRO A 19 -4.14 4.32 14.66
CA PRO A 19 -2.77 4.29 15.17
C PRO A 19 -2.54 5.28 16.33
N ASP A 20 -2.25 4.74 17.53
CA ASP A 20 -1.86 5.55 18.69
C ASP A 20 -0.35 5.82 18.62
N VAL A 21 -0.04 6.93 17.97
CA VAL A 21 1.33 7.43 17.81
C VAL A 21 1.99 7.87 19.11
N ARG A 22 1.23 8.11 20.18
CA ARG A 22 1.78 8.51 21.49
C ARG A 22 2.12 7.30 22.35
N ALA A 23 1.37 6.22 22.21
CA ALA A 23 1.60 4.96 22.92
C ALA A 23 2.54 4.00 22.17
N THR A 24 2.92 4.30 20.92
CA THR A 24 3.83 3.47 20.12
C THR A 24 5.26 3.99 20.18
N ASP A 25 6.23 3.07 20.24
CA ASP A 25 7.65 3.37 20.19
C ASP A 25 8.01 4.20 18.93
N PRO A 26 8.70 5.35 19.06
CA PRO A 26 9.10 6.19 17.92
C PRO A 26 9.92 5.46 16.84
N GLU A 27 10.76 4.48 17.21
CA GLU A 27 11.53 3.70 16.24
C GLU A 27 10.61 2.78 15.42
N VAL A 28 9.60 2.19 16.07
CA VAL A 28 8.57 1.39 15.40
C VAL A 28 7.75 2.25 14.45
N LEU A 29 7.34 3.46 14.87
CA LEU A 29 6.63 4.40 14.01
C LEU A 29 7.47 4.80 12.79
N SER A 30 8.76 5.04 12.98
CA SER A 30 9.69 5.36 11.89
C SER A 30 9.76 4.23 10.86
N ALA A 31 9.98 3.01 11.34
CA ALA A 31 10.11 1.83 10.49
C ALA A 31 8.78 1.54 9.75
N ILE A 32 7.64 1.65 10.44
CA ILE A 32 6.32 1.52 9.80
C ILE A 32 6.15 2.57 8.71
N ALA A 33 6.49 3.83 8.97
CA ALA A 33 6.34 4.90 7.98
C ALA A 33 7.17 4.64 6.72
N GLU A 34 8.43 4.23 6.89
CA GLU A 34 9.34 3.90 5.80
C GLU A 34 8.84 2.70 4.99
N HIS A 35 8.55 1.58 5.65
CA HIS A 35 8.15 0.35 4.97
C HIS A 35 6.75 0.46 4.34
N ALA A 36 5.84 1.24 4.92
CA ALA A 36 4.54 1.54 4.32
C ALA A 36 4.69 2.39 3.05
N ALA A 37 5.50 3.46 3.10
CA ALA A 37 5.76 4.30 1.93
C ALA A 37 6.45 3.50 0.81
N ALA A 38 7.46 2.69 1.15
CA ALA A 38 8.17 1.84 0.19
C ALA A 38 7.24 0.79 -0.45
N SER A 39 6.37 0.16 0.35
CA SER A 39 5.41 -0.83 -0.14
C SER A 39 4.36 -0.18 -1.05
N ALA A 40 3.82 0.98 -0.67
CA ALA A 40 2.91 1.77 -1.50
C ALA A 40 3.54 2.15 -2.85
N ALA A 41 4.80 2.60 -2.84
CA ALA A 41 5.52 2.96 -4.06
C ALA A 41 5.73 1.74 -4.97
N ALA A 42 6.12 0.60 -4.41
CA ALA A 42 6.30 -0.64 -5.16
C ALA A 42 4.98 -1.14 -5.78
N ILE A 43 3.87 -1.09 -5.04
CA ILE A 43 2.54 -1.47 -5.56
C ILE A 43 2.13 -0.54 -6.70
N ASN A 44 2.24 0.78 -6.53
CA ASN A 44 1.91 1.74 -7.58
C ASN A 44 2.75 1.54 -8.85
N LEU A 45 4.05 1.30 -8.70
CA LEU A 45 4.93 1.01 -9.84
C LEU A 45 4.49 -0.27 -10.56
N GLY A 46 4.18 -1.33 -9.81
CA GLY A 46 3.67 -2.59 -10.34
C GLY A 46 2.34 -2.45 -11.08
N LEU A 47 1.38 -1.73 -10.49
CA LEU A 47 0.09 -1.44 -11.11
C LEU A 47 0.25 -0.64 -12.41
N SER A 48 1.14 0.36 -12.43
CA SER A 48 1.43 1.14 -13.63
C SER A 48 2.06 0.28 -14.74
N ALA A 49 3.00 -0.60 -14.39
CA ALA A 49 3.63 -1.51 -15.34
C ALA A 49 2.61 -2.50 -15.92
N VAL A 50 1.79 -3.13 -15.08
CA VAL A 50 0.75 -4.06 -15.55
C VAL A 50 -0.31 -3.34 -16.39
N GLY A 51 -0.72 -2.13 -16.01
CA GLY A 51 -1.63 -1.32 -16.81
C GLY A 51 -1.06 -1.00 -18.20
N SER A 52 0.24 -0.72 -18.28
CA SER A 52 0.93 -0.51 -19.56
C SER A 52 0.99 -1.78 -20.42
N LEU A 53 1.25 -2.94 -19.79
CA LEU A 53 1.21 -4.24 -20.48
C LEU A 53 -0.20 -4.57 -20.98
N MET A 54 -1.23 -4.24 -20.20
CA MET A 54 -2.62 -4.47 -20.59
C MET A 54 -3.06 -3.57 -21.74
N ALA A 55 -2.65 -2.31 -21.74
CA ALA A 55 -2.88 -1.41 -22.87
C ALA A 55 -2.21 -1.95 -24.15
N TYR A 56 -0.99 -2.48 -24.04
CA TYR A 56 -0.31 -3.11 -25.16
C TYR A 56 -1.01 -4.40 -25.63
N ALA A 57 -1.52 -5.20 -24.70
CA ALA A 57 -2.17 -6.48 -24.96
C ALA A 57 -3.66 -6.37 -25.34
N ALA A 58 -4.19 -5.16 -25.51
CA ALA A 58 -5.61 -4.93 -25.80
C ALA A 58 -6.11 -5.69 -27.05
N PRO A 59 -5.37 -5.76 -28.18
CA PRO A 59 -5.81 -6.53 -29.35
C PRO A 59 -6.01 -8.03 -29.05
N GLN A 60 -5.16 -8.60 -28.19
CA GLN A 60 -5.24 -10.00 -27.78
C GLN A 60 -6.40 -10.28 -26.81
N CYS A 61 -6.93 -9.25 -26.16
CA CYS A 61 -8.17 -9.35 -25.39
C CYS A 61 -9.39 -9.34 -26.33
N GLU A 62 -9.34 -8.58 -27.42
CA GLU A 62 -10.44 -8.47 -28.41
C GLU A 62 -10.60 -9.75 -29.23
N ASP A 63 -9.50 -10.36 -29.66
CA ASP A 63 -9.49 -11.63 -30.42
C ASP A 63 -9.66 -12.88 -29.54
N ARG A 64 -9.77 -12.68 -28.21
CA ARG A 64 -9.93 -13.71 -27.16
C ARG A 64 -8.71 -14.64 -26.99
N ALA A 65 -7.54 -14.27 -27.50
CA ALA A 65 -6.29 -14.97 -27.16
C ALA A 65 -5.97 -14.84 -25.66
N ILE A 66 -6.37 -13.72 -25.04
CA ILE A 66 -6.44 -13.55 -23.59
C ILE A 66 -7.88 -13.73 -23.14
N ASN A 67 -8.11 -14.63 -22.18
CA ASN A 67 -9.44 -14.88 -21.62
C ASN A 67 -9.97 -13.62 -20.91
N SER A 68 -11.25 -13.27 -21.15
CA SER A 68 -11.96 -12.20 -20.45
C SER A 68 -11.95 -12.37 -18.93
N ASP A 69 -12.01 -13.61 -18.43
CA ASP A 69 -11.98 -13.88 -16.98
C ASP A 69 -10.64 -13.45 -16.36
N ALA A 70 -9.54 -13.54 -17.13
CA ALA A 70 -8.23 -13.10 -16.67
C ALA A 70 -8.15 -11.57 -16.60
N VAL A 71 -8.75 -10.86 -17.57
CA VAL A 71 -8.84 -9.40 -17.56
C VAL A 71 -9.70 -8.92 -16.38
N GLU A 72 -10.83 -9.59 -16.14
CA GLU A 72 -11.69 -9.30 -14.99
C GLU A 72 -10.96 -9.53 -13.66
N ALA A 73 -10.29 -10.68 -13.50
CA ALA A 73 -9.49 -10.98 -12.31
C ALA A 73 -8.40 -9.94 -12.05
N LEU A 74 -7.74 -9.43 -13.11
CA LEU A 74 -6.77 -8.34 -12.99
C LEU A 74 -7.44 -7.03 -12.55
N GLY A 75 -8.64 -6.71 -13.04
CA GLY A 75 -9.42 -5.57 -12.58
C GLY A 75 -9.72 -5.63 -11.08
N TRP A 76 -10.16 -6.79 -10.58
CA TRP A 76 -10.37 -7.01 -9.15
C TRP A 76 -9.08 -6.84 -8.34
N LEU A 77 -7.98 -7.41 -8.80
CA LEU A 77 -6.68 -7.27 -8.14
C LEU A 77 -6.21 -5.81 -8.09
N PHE A 78 -6.41 -5.04 -9.17
CA PHE A 78 -6.08 -3.62 -9.22
C PHE A 78 -6.85 -2.81 -8.18
N ALA A 79 -8.14 -3.10 -8.01
CA ALA A 79 -8.96 -2.45 -7.00
C ALA A 79 -8.45 -2.71 -5.58
N GLU A 80 -8.16 -3.97 -5.25
CA GLU A 80 -7.64 -4.37 -3.93
C GLU A 80 -6.26 -3.77 -3.64
N LEU A 81 -5.35 -3.81 -4.61
CA LEU A 81 -4.02 -3.22 -4.49
C LEU A 81 -4.07 -1.69 -4.41
N GLY A 82 -4.99 -1.05 -5.12
CA GLY A 82 -5.23 0.39 -5.04
C GLY A 82 -5.72 0.82 -3.66
N ALA A 83 -6.72 0.12 -3.12
CA ALA A 83 -7.22 0.36 -1.77
C ALA A 83 -6.12 0.12 -0.70
N THR A 84 -5.36 -0.98 -0.82
CA THR A 84 -4.24 -1.29 0.07
C THR A 84 -3.17 -0.21 0.02
N THR A 85 -2.83 0.29 -1.18
CA THR A 85 -1.87 1.37 -1.34
C THR A 85 -2.32 2.64 -0.63
N ALA A 86 -3.60 3.01 -0.74
CA ALA A 86 -4.14 4.17 -0.04
C ALA A 86 -4.02 4.03 1.49
N LEU A 87 -4.26 2.84 2.03
CA LEU A 87 -4.06 2.55 3.46
C LEU A 87 -2.60 2.70 3.87
N PHE A 88 -1.65 2.19 3.09
CA PHE A 88 -0.22 2.33 3.38
C PHE A 88 0.26 3.78 3.30
N VAL A 89 -0.23 4.56 2.34
CA VAL A 89 0.06 6.01 2.25
C VAL A 89 -0.47 6.75 3.48
N ARG A 90 -1.71 6.47 3.89
CA ARG A 90 -2.30 7.07 5.11
C ARG A 90 -1.49 6.69 6.34
N LEU A 91 -1.17 5.41 6.52
CA LEU A 91 -0.38 4.92 7.64
C LEU A 91 1.00 5.60 7.70
N ALA A 92 1.69 5.68 6.57
CA ALA A 92 2.98 6.34 6.47
C ALA A 92 2.91 7.82 6.87
N ALA A 93 1.88 8.53 6.41
CA ALA A 93 1.66 9.93 6.77
C ALA A 93 1.39 10.10 8.27
N THR A 94 0.50 9.29 8.86
CA THR A 94 0.17 9.33 10.28
C THR A 94 1.40 9.09 11.16
N CYS A 95 2.21 8.08 10.83
CA CYS A 95 3.43 7.78 11.58
C CYS A 95 4.51 8.88 11.43
N LYS A 96 4.59 9.54 10.27
CA LYS A 96 5.61 10.57 9.99
C LYS A 96 5.31 11.94 10.62
N GLN A 97 4.04 12.32 10.77
CA GLN A 97 3.65 13.62 11.33
C GLN A 97 4.15 13.86 12.76
N VAL A 98 4.42 12.80 13.52
CA VAL A 98 4.83 12.88 14.93
C VAL A 98 6.34 13.10 15.08
N GLN A 99 7.14 12.68 14.09
CA GLN A 99 8.60 12.92 14.10
C GLN A 99 8.95 14.40 13.92
N VAL A 100 8.14 15.16 13.18
CA VAL A 100 8.37 16.60 12.94
C VAL A 100 7.99 17.45 14.17
N GLY A 101 7.09 16.95 15.03
CA GLY A 101 6.61 17.67 16.21
C GLY A 101 7.42 17.48 17.49
N VAL A 102 8.41 16.57 17.52
CA VAL A 102 9.21 16.26 18.72
C VAL A 102 10.56 17.01 18.75
N HIS A 103 10.83 17.85 17.74
CA HIS A 103 12.03 18.72 17.68
C HIS A 103 11.70 20.22 17.60
N GLY A 104 10.48 20.62 18.01
CA GLY A 104 10.02 22.02 18.08
C GLY A 104 9.68 22.44 19.50
#